data_AF-A0A1F9C4E2-F1
#
_entry.id   AF-A0A1F9C4E2-F1
#
_cell.length_a   1.000
_cell.length_b   1.000
_cell.length_c   1.000
_cell.angle_alpha   90.00
_cell.angle_beta   90.00
_cell.angle_gamma   90.00
#
_symmetry.space_group_name_H-M   'P 1'
#
loop_
_entity.id
_entity.type
_entity.pdbx_description
1 polymer ?
#
loop_
_entity_poly.entity_id
_entity_poly.type
_entity_poly.pdbx_seq_one_letter_code
_entity_poly.pdbx_strand_id
1 'polypeptide(L)'
;MDPAPQTYVDLVKVILDFIGQHLWSLIALVFLIICRKSIANLVERITKLNFSWGSASGGVEAAAPIPTPEASQRSETVSTASQPSSSAPELPELKEKEEAQEWFSEMHKAFIDGKIEKAKQVFEANQREEHDANRRHSNEAVFLFFLYTKGNDATALSRLEALHARSANDKQRNDSIFWLLWSYEVSKNHDKAERLLQSTISMVTDEAEKTSHIIDLANVYKSKGEPDRGIECLECQLQEVTNPEQRVSLYQALSNLEKEQGNEEIAAIALEKAIELSPGDRDKLFDAAYAQSKVNLRLLSVSNYGTLLNLSPRHAAALNNMGVCASEFKLTGKPVSMYRRSMEEGYTLAMANIANLFMSSGFWEEAKQILDKARVAESPHENVGNALYRLQSLQDDEDKRWTTLTKKADEFQRRVREYGGACFDRSFSSFNCGGVWYTKRGAEVIIELSGQEVKGKWVEQLTMGLRDSSIEYKVSISGIRRNRSVALTYRRRPESERPPTLLGGSLDKSVKCYSYFSLDKQLWEIFSSELDEELTLTLQRNPPK
;
A
#
# COMPACT_ATOMS: atom_id res chain seq x y z
N MET A 1 55.27 4.74 -33.57
CA MET A 1 53.80 4.78 -33.46
C MET A 1 53.37 3.42 -32.93
N ASP A 2 53.82 3.09 -31.72
CA ASP A 2 53.26 3.45 -30.41
C ASP A 2 52.06 2.56 -30.02
N PRO A 3 52.24 1.63 -29.07
CA PRO A 3 51.16 0.88 -28.48
C PRO A 3 50.68 1.56 -27.19
N ALA A 4 49.38 1.86 -27.11
CA ALA A 4 48.64 2.02 -25.86
C ALA A 4 47.21 1.48 -26.12
N PRO A 5 46.70 0.60 -25.24
CA PRO A 5 46.26 1.02 -23.92
C PRO A 5 46.77 0.08 -22.81
N GLN A 6 48.02 0.29 -22.37
CA GLN A 6 48.53 -0.30 -21.12
C GLN A 6 48.00 0.44 -19.87
N THR A 7 47.57 1.69 -20.04
CA THR A 7 47.27 2.64 -18.95
C THR A 7 46.09 2.24 -18.05
N TYR A 8 45.08 1.54 -18.58
CA TYR A 8 43.92 1.16 -17.78
C TYR A 8 44.22 -0.01 -16.85
N VAL A 9 45.00 -0.99 -17.33
CA VAL A 9 45.43 -2.14 -16.52
C VAL A 9 46.44 -1.70 -15.47
N ASP A 10 47.33 -0.77 -15.82
CA ASP A 10 48.30 -0.20 -14.88
C ASP A 10 47.62 0.63 -13.78
N LEU A 11 46.58 1.41 -14.11
CA LEU A 11 45.82 2.18 -13.11
C LEU A 11 45.10 1.26 -12.12
N VAL A 12 44.46 0.19 -12.60
CA VAL A 12 43.79 -0.79 -11.74
C VAL A 12 44.80 -1.48 -10.82
N LYS A 13 45.99 -1.81 -11.32
CA LYS A 13 47.05 -2.44 -10.54
C LYS A 13 47.60 -1.51 -9.45
N VAL A 14 47.82 -0.22 -9.77
CA VAL A 14 48.23 0.80 -8.80
C VAL A 14 47.18 0.99 -7.70
N ILE A 15 45.89 0.99 -8.05
CA ILE A 15 44.80 1.10 -7.06
C ILE A 15 44.74 -0.13 -6.16
N LEU A 16 44.86 -1.33 -6.73
CA LEU A 16 44.83 -2.58 -5.96
C LEU A 16 46.05 -2.71 -5.03
N ASP A 17 47.23 -2.33 -5.49
CA ASP A 17 48.45 -2.32 -4.67
C ASP A 17 48.35 -1.28 -3.55
N PHE A 18 47.79 -0.10 -3.81
CA PHE A 18 47.54 0.93 -2.79
C PHE A 18 46.54 0.46 -1.73
N ILE A 19 45.41 -0.14 -2.16
CA ILE A 19 44.42 -0.70 -1.25
C ILE A 19 45.04 -1.83 -0.43
N GLY A 20 45.86 -2.70 -1.04
CA GLY A 20 46.55 -3.78 -0.34
C GLY A 20 47.53 -3.28 0.73
N GLN A 21 48.35 -2.28 0.39
CA GLN A 21 49.35 -1.70 1.31
C GLN A 21 48.71 -0.92 2.47
N HIS A 22 47.53 -0.33 2.27
CA HIS A 22 46.85 0.48 3.26
C HIS A 22 45.54 -0.13 3.78
N LEU A 23 45.28 -1.42 3.51
CA LEU A 23 44.00 -2.07 3.79
C LEU A 23 43.60 -1.94 5.26
N TRP A 24 44.54 -2.20 6.18
CA TRP A 24 44.29 -2.10 7.61
C TRP A 24 44.10 -0.67 8.09
N SER A 25 44.80 0.30 7.49
CA SER A 25 44.61 1.72 7.77
C SER A 25 43.25 2.23 7.27
N LEU A 26 42.81 1.76 6.10
CA LEU A 26 41.49 2.06 5.53
C LEU A 26 40.38 1.40 6.35
N ILE A 27 40.55 0.14 6.78
CA ILE A 27 39.60 -0.54 7.68
C ILE A 27 39.54 0.18 9.02
N ALA A 28 40.67 0.58 9.60
CA ALA A 28 40.69 1.35 10.85
C ALA A 28 40.00 2.71 10.68
N LEU A 29 40.22 3.40 9.57
CA LEU A 29 39.55 4.67 9.26
C LEU A 29 38.04 4.49 9.10
N VAL A 30 37.60 3.46 8.37
CA VAL A 30 36.18 3.13 8.19
C VAL A 30 35.56 2.72 9.53
N PHE A 31 36.25 1.94 10.34
CA PHE A 31 35.82 1.59 11.70
C PHE A 31 35.69 2.83 12.58
N LEU A 32 36.64 3.76 12.55
CA LEU A 32 36.56 5.03 13.27
C LEU A 32 35.40 5.89 12.77
N ILE A 33 35.09 5.89 11.47
CA ILE A 33 33.94 6.60 10.89
C ILE A 33 32.61 5.97 11.32
N ILE A 34 32.50 4.64 11.28
CA ILE A 34 31.30 3.89 11.69
C ILE A 34 31.07 4.05 13.19
N CYS A 35 32.12 3.88 13.98
CA CYS A 35 32.07 3.97 15.43
C CYS A 35 32.21 5.40 15.95
N ARG A 36 32.29 6.43 15.10
CA ARG A 36 32.55 7.83 15.54
C ARG A 36 31.57 8.31 16.60
N LYS A 37 30.28 7.95 16.47
CA LYS A 37 29.24 8.31 17.43
C LYS A 37 29.41 7.53 18.74
N SER A 38 29.71 6.24 18.67
CA SER A 38 29.95 5.39 19.85
C SER A 38 31.22 5.78 20.60
N ILE A 39 32.29 6.13 19.88
CA ILE A 39 33.55 6.62 20.45
C ILE A 39 33.35 8.01 21.05
N ALA A 40 32.66 8.94 20.37
CA ALA A 40 32.34 10.26 20.92
C ALA A 40 31.51 10.15 22.20
N ASN A 41 30.47 9.29 22.21
CA ASN A 41 29.64 9.02 23.38
C ASN A 41 30.45 8.38 24.52
N LEU A 42 31.36 7.46 24.22
CA LEU A 42 32.27 6.90 25.22
C LEU A 42 33.19 7.97 25.81
N VAL A 43 33.80 8.82 24.97
CA VAL A 43 34.73 9.89 25.37
C VAL A 43 34.04 10.94 26.25
N GLU A 44 32.81 11.34 25.91
CA GLU A 44 31.99 12.26 26.71
C GLU A 44 31.64 11.70 28.11
N ARG A 45 31.70 10.37 28.27
CA ARG A 45 31.37 9.66 29.51
C ARG A 45 32.57 9.23 30.32
N ILE A 46 33.80 9.46 29.84
CA ILE A 46 35.01 9.12 30.60
C ILE A 46 35.05 10.01 31.84
N THR A 47 34.93 9.38 33.01
CA THR A 47 34.95 10.08 34.30
C THR A 47 36.33 10.03 34.95
N LYS A 48 37.14 9.00 34.65
CA LYS A 48 38.56 8.93 35.05
C LYS A 48 39.43 8.23 34.00
N LEU A 49 40.63 8.77 33.84
CA LEU A 49 41.67 8.28 32.95
C LEU A 49 42.91 8.00 33.79
N ASN A 50 43.26 6.73 34.00
CA ASN A 50 44.50 6.34 34.65
C ASN A 50 45.38 5.64 33.65
N PHE A 51 46.62 6.09 33.49
CA PHE A 51 47.65 5.36 32.76
C PHE A 51 48.97 5.51 33.51
N SER A 52 49.79 4.48 33.45
CA SER A 52 51.19 4.58 33.85
C SER A 52 52.03 3.81 32.82
N TRP A 53 53.31 4.17 32.69
CA TRP A 53 54.23 3.55 31.72
C TRP A 53 55.53 3.05 32.38
N GLY A 54 56.00 1.87 31.96
CA GLY A 54 56.96 1.04 32.68
C GLY A 54 56.27 -0.08 33.49
N SER A 55 56.62 -0.25 34.76
CA SER A 55 55.91 -1.01 35.79
C SER A 55 54.50 -0.46 36.07
N ALA A 56 53.60 -0.53 35.09
CA ALA A 56 52.63 0.53 34.99
C ALA A 56 51.31 0.11 34.32
N SER A 57 50.24 0.21 35.10
CA SER A 57 48.85 -0.07 34.75
C SER A 57 48.09 1.18 34.32
N GLY A 58 47.12 1.00 33.42
CA GLY A 58 46.10 2.00 33.10
C GLY A 58 44.71 1.41 32.92
N GLY A 59 43.69 2.20 33.25
CA GLY A 59 42.28 1.88 33.15
C GLY A 59 41.47 3.16 32.94
N VAL A 60 40.41 3.04 32.13
CA VAL A 60 39.46 4.12 31.84
C VAL A 60 38.15 3.77 32.53
N GLU A 61 37.69 4.62 33.45
CA GLU A 61 36.34 4.53 34.02
C GLU A 61 35.42 5.47 33.25
N ALA A 62 34.26 4.96 32.85
CA ALA A 62 33.21 5.74 32.20
C ALA A 62 31.87 5.50 32.91
N ALA A 63 31.05 6.54 33.05
CA ALA A 63 29.70 6.44 33.60
C ALA A 63 28.83 5.50 32.75
N ALA A 64 27.82 4.83 33.34
CA ALA A 64 26.96 3.87 32.62
C ALA A 64 26.25 4.50 31.39
N PRO A 65 25.97 3.73 30.33
CA PRO A 65 25.29 4.27 29.15
C PRO A 65 23.88 4.71 29.53
N ILE A 66 23.54 5.95 29.20
CA ILE A 66 22.14 6.35 29.17
C ILE A 66 21.49 5.53 28.04
N PRO A 67 20.42 4.77 28.28
CA PRO A 67 19.78 3.97 27.24
C PRO A 67 19.34 4.89 26.11
N THR A 68 19.83 4.63 24.89
CA THR A 68 19.27 5.22 23.68
C THR A 68 17.81 4.78 23.56
N PRO A 69 16.87 5.70 23.31
CA PRO A 69 15.44 5.38 23.23
C PRO A 69 15.12 4.72 21.89
N GLU A 70 15.55 3.46 21.70
CA GLU A 70 15.21 2.67 20.50
C GLU A 70 14.67 1.26 20.83
N ALA A 71 14.42 0.94 22.10
CA ALA A 71 13.91 -0.38 22.48
C ALA A 71 12.77 -0.30 23.50
N SER A 72 11.73 0.49 23.25
CA SER A 72 10.39 0.21 23.79
C SER A 72 9.29 1.11 23.22
N GLN A 73 8.89 0.97 21.95
CA GLN A 73 7.57 1.44 21.50
C GLN A 73 7.00 0.59 20.34
N ARG A 74 6.06 -0.29 20.65
CA ARG A 74 4.68 -0.21 20.11
C ARG A 74 3.87 0.33 21.29
N SER A 75 3.09 1.41 21.19
CA SER A 75 2.23 1.80 20.08
C SER A 75 2.08 3.32 20.00
N GLU A 76 1.66 3.76 18.80
CA GLU A 76 1.07 5.07 18.46
C GLU A 76 2.02 6.23 18.10
N THR A 77 2.34 6.28 16.79
CA THR A 77 2.08 7.40 15.84
C THR A 77 1.44 8.66 16.43
N VAL A 78 1.74 9.91 16.06
CA VAL A 78 2.45 10.55 14.94
C VAL A 78 2.59 12.03 15.32
N SER A 79 3.73 12.66 15.04
CA SER A 79 3.82 13.90 14.23
C SER A 79 5.05 14.77 14.57
N THR A 80 5.81 14.99 13.49
CA THR A 80 6.74 16.06 13.09
C THR A 80 6.75 17.34 13.94
N ALA A 81 7.91 17.74 14.47
CA ALA A 81 8.99 18.51 13.83
C ALA A 81 8.83 20.04 14.01
N SER A 82 9.77 20.62 14.77
CA SER A 82 9.94 22.05 14.95
C SER A 82 11.41 22.44 14.66
N GLN A 83 11.57 23.60 14.03
CA GLN A 83 12.82 24.35 13.83
C GLN A 83 12.44 25.85 13.80
N PRO A 84 13.35 26.80 14.02
CA PRO A 84 14.33 26.93 15.11
C PRO A 84 14.28 28.34 15.75
N SER A 85 15.04 28.50 16.83
CA SER A 85 15.22 29.69 17.69
C SER A 85 15.98 30.88 17.08
N SER A 86 15.74 32.10 17.60
CA SER A 86 16.76 33.16 17.69
C SER A 86 16.78 33.90 19.05
N SER A 87 17.97 33.87 19.67
CA SER A 87 18.67 34.82 20.57
C SER A 87 17.97 35.55 21.73
N ALA A 88 18.47 35.28 22.95
CA ALA A 88 18.20 35.93 24.25
C ALA A 88 18.95 37.28 24.49
N PRO A 89 18.64 38.05 25.56
CA PRO A 89 19.30 37.84 26.87
C PRO A 89 18.40 37.90 28.16
N GLU A 90 18.64 36.89 29.03
CA GLU A 90 18.54 36.66 30.52
C GLU A 90 18.01 37.76 31.49
N LEU A 91 17.31 37.54 32.62
CA LEU A 91 16.93 36.44 33.58
C LEU A 91 15.77 37.03 34.49
N PRO A 92 14.99 36.35 35.38
CA PRO A 92 14.92 34.94 35.83
C PRO A 92 13.52 34.30 35.66
N GLU A 93 13.43 32.96 35.49
CA GLU A 93 12.29 32.07 35.86
C GLU A 93 12.40 30.74 35.08
N LEU A 94 13.21 29.81 35.59
CA LEU A 94 13.39 28.47 34.98
C LEU A 94 12.96 27.33 35.90
N LYS A 95 12.24 27.60 36.99
CA LYS A 95 11.69 26.57 37.88
C LYS A 95 10.18 26.30 37.67
N GLU A 96 9.43 27.25 37.14
CA GLU A 96 7.96 27.13 37.12
C GLU A 96 7.39 26.16 36.07
N LYS A 97 8.15 25.79 35.03
CA LYS A 97 7.64 24.96 33.93
C LYS A 97 7.71 23.45 34.16
N GLU A 98 8.59 22.97 35.04
CA GLU A 98 8.73 21.53 35.31
C GLU A 98 7.65 21.03 36.30
N GLU A 99 7.30 21.80 37.34
CA GLU A 99 6.36 21.38 38.39
C GLU A 99 4.89 21.34 37.91
N ALA A 100 4.48 22.27 37.02
CA ALA A 100 3.12 22.32 36.47
C ALA A 100 2.74 21.06 35.66
N GLN A 101 3.74 20.32 35.16
CA GLN A 101 3.54 19.08 34.39
C GLN A 101 3.49 17.83 35.28
N GLU A 102 4.11 17.86 36.46
CA GLU A 102 4.20 16.69 37.35
C GLU A 102 2.87 16.38 38.05
N TRP A 103 2.22 17.39 38.66
CA TRP A 103 0.96 17.16 39.39
C TRP A 103 -0.14 16.65 38.45
N PHE A 104 -0.23 17.19 37.23
CA PHE A 104 -1.25 16.80 36.25
C PHE A 104 -1.04 15.35 35.81
N SER A 105 0.22 14.98 35.50
CA SER A 105 0.56 13.60 35.14
C SER A 105 0.24 12.61 36.26
N GLU A 106 0.58 12.95 37.51
CA GLU A 106 0.28 12.11 38.66
C GLU A 106 -1.23 11.98 38.92
N MET A 107 -1.96 13.10 38.89
CA MET A 107 -3.41 13.16 39.04
C MET A 107 -4.11 12.34 37.94
N HIS A 108 -3.70 12.52 36.69
CA HIS A 108 -4.26 11.81 35.54
C HIS A 108 -3.99 10.29 35.63
N LYS A 109 -2.76 9.90 35.99
CA LYS A 109 -2.43 8.49 36.25
C LYS A 109 -3.24 7.90 37.39
N ALA A 110 -3.47 8.66 38.46
CA ALA A 110 -4.31 8.22 39.57
C ALA A 110 -5.76 7.97 39.12
N PHE A 111 -6.32 8.81 38.24
CA PHE A 111 -7.63 8.54 37.62
C PHE A 111 -7.62 7.28 36.74
N ILE A 112 -6.59 7.08 35.92
CA ILE A 112 -6.45 5.87 35.08
C ILE A 112 -6.38 4.61 35.96
N ASP A 113 -5.65 4.66 37.07
CA ASP A 113 -5.52 3.57 38.04
C ASP A 113 -6.77 3.37 38.92
N GLY A 114 -7.82 4.18 38.76
CA GLY A 114 -9.03 4.15 39.60
C GLY A 114 -8.82 4.66 41.04
N LYS A 115 -7.70 5.32 41.34
CA LYS A 115 -7.32 5.83 42.66
C LYS A 115 -7.85 7.26 42.86
N ILE A 116 -9.17 7.40 42.93
CA ILE A 116 -9.87 8.71 42.93
C ILE A 116 -9.43 9.59 44.10
N GLU A 117 -9.36 9.05 45.33
CA GLU A 117 -8.93 9.83 46.50
C GLU A 117 -7.48 10.30 46.40
N LYS A 118 -6.60 9.51 45.77
CA LYS A 118 -5.24 9.97 45.47
C LYS A 118 -5.26 11.14 44.50
N ALA A 119 -6.06 11.07 43.42
CA ALA A 119 -6.19 12.15 42.46
C ALA A 119 -6.68 13.45 43.11
N LYS A 120 -7.65 13.37 44.03
CA LYS A 120 -8.13 14.50 44.84
C LYS A 120 -7.02 15.09 45.70
N GLN A 121 -6.25 14.26 46.41
CA GLN A 121 -5.16 14.72 47.27
C GLN A 121 -4.05 15.43 46.48
N VAL A 122 -3.67 14.90 45.31
CA VAL A 122 -2.67 15.52 44.43
C VAL A 122 -3.17 16.89 43.95
N PHE A 123 -4.43 16.97 43.51
CA PHE A 123 -5.04 18.24 43.12
C PHE A 123 -5.10 19.26 44.27
N GLU A 124 -5.54 18.84 45.47
CA GLU A 124 -5.62 19.71 46.66
C GLU A 124 -4.24 20.17 47.16
N ALA A 125 -3.20 19.35 47.01
CA ALA A 125 -1.82 19.77 47.28
C ALA A 125 -1.39 20.86 46.29
N ASN A 126 -1.56 20.62 44.98
CA ASN A 126 -1.24 21.60 43.94
C ASN A 126 -2.01 22.93 44.14
N GLN A 127 -3.30 22.89 44.46
CA GLN A 127 -4.09 24.11 44.69
C GLN A 127 -3.71 24.88 45.96
N ARG A 128 -3.01 24.27 46.92
CA ARG A 128 -2.49 24.98 48.10
C ARG A 128 -1.20 25.74 47.79
N GLU A 129 -0.39 25.20 46.89
CA GLU A 129 0.90 25.76 46.49
C GLU A 129 0.77 26.76 45.34
N GLU A 130 -0.19 26.55 44.43
CA GLU A 130 -0.43 27.48 43.32
C GLU A 130 -1.07 28.78 43.81
N HIS A 131 -0.43 29.90 43.48
CA HIS A 131 -0.80 31.24 43.91
C HIS A 131 -1.37 32.09 42.76
N ASP A 132 -1.14 31.72 41.50
CA ASP A 132 -1.73 32.41 40.36
C ASP A 132 -3.22 32.04 40.21
N ALA A 133 -4.10 33.03 40.32
CA ALA A 133 -5.55 32.82 40.30
C ALA A 133 -6.04 32.21 38.99
N ASN A 134 -5.39 32.48 37.84
CA ASN A 134 -5.78 31.90 36.57
C ASN A 134 -5.35 30.44 36.50
N ARG A 135 -4.10 30.11 36.86
CA ARG A 135 -3.61 28.73 36.92
C ARG A 135 -4.46 27.88 37.85
N ARG A 136 -4.81 28.38 39.04
CA ARG A 136 -5.74 27.70 39.95
C ARG A 136 -7.08 27.40 39.31
N HIS A 137 -7.63 28.34 38.56
CA HIS A 137 -8.90 28.19 37.84
C HIS A 137 -8.78 27.11 36.75
N SER A 138 -7.75 27.20 35.90
CA SER A 138 -7.50 26.22 34.83
C SER A 138 -7.28 24.81 35.40
N ASN A 139 -6.52 24.70 36.49
CA ASN A 139 -6.27 23.45 37.21
C ASN A 139 -7.57 22.85 37.79
N GLU A 140 -8.44 23.68 38.37
CA GLU A 140 -9.75 23.24 38.86
C GLU A 140 -10.65 22.77 37.71
N ALA A 141 -10.65 23.47 36.56
CA ALA A 141 -11.46 23.09 35.41
C ALA A 141 -11.09 21.72 34.85
N VAL A 142 -9.79 21.47 34.63
CA VAL A 142 -9.30 20.17 34.14
C VAL A 142 -9.55 19.06 35.16
N PHE A 143 -9.30 19.32 36.45
CA PHE A 143 -9.56 18.35 37.51
C PHE A 143 -11.05 17.96 37.56
N LEU A 144 -11.95 18.93 37.49
CA LEU A 144 -13.40 18.66 37.49
C LEU A 144 -13.84 17.86 36.27
N PHE A 145 -13.26 18.09 35.09
CA PHE A 145 -13.51 17.26 33.92
C PHE A 145 -13.10 15.79 34.14
N PHE A 146 -11.89 15.53 34.68
CA PHE A 146 -11.47 14.16 34.96
C PHE A 146 -12.25 13.52 36.11
N LEU A 147 -12.60 14.29 37.13
CA LEU A 147 -13.46 13.83 38.21
C LEU A 147 -14.85 13.44 37.70
N TYR A 148 -15.38 14.18 36.72
CA TYR A 148 -16.63 13.86 36.04
C TYR A 148 -16.52 12.58 35.19
N THR A 149 -15.51 12.49 34.33
CA THR A 149 -15.40 11.43 33.32
C THR A 149 -14.78 10.13 33.83
N LYS A 150 -13.93 10.20 34.86
CA LYS A 150 -13.19 9.05 35.43
C LYS A 150 -13.43 8.85 36.92
N GLY A 151 -13.82 9.90 37.64
CA GLY A 151 -13.98 9.89 39.09
C GLY A 151 -15.35 9.45 39.61
N ASN A 152 -16.32 9.17 38.72
CA ASN A 152 -17.69 8.78 39.08
C ASN A 152 -18.39 9.76 40.06
N ASP A 153 -18.05 11.05 39.99
CA ASP A 153 -18.69 12.11 40.79
C ASP A 153 -19.73 12.85 39.95
N ALA A 154 -21.01 12.58 40.22
CA ALA A 154 -22.13 13.19 39.51
C ALA A 154 -22.23 14.71 39.71
N THR A 155 -21.56 15.28 40.73
CA THR A 155 -21.56 16.72 41.02
C THR A 155 -20.45 17.48 40.30
N ALA A 156 -19.46 16.79 39.72
CA ALA A 156 -18.30 17.43 39.13
C ALA A 156 -18.67 18.34 37.93
N LEU A 157 -19.63 17.92 37.10
CA LEU A 157 -20.12 18.74 35.98
C LEU A 157 -20.81 20.02 36.46
N SER A 158 -21.69 19.95 37.46
CA SER A 158 -22.36 21.16 37.98
C SER A 158 -21.39 22.09 38.70
N ARG A 159 -20.34 21.55 39.32
CA ARG A 159 -19.22 22.34 39.85
C ARG A 159 -18.41 23.02 38.75
N LEU A 160 -18.21 22.37 37.61
CA LEU A 160 -17.53 22.96 36.45
C LEU A 160 -18.38 24.06 35.81
N GLU A 161 -19.69 23.86 35.68
CA GLU A 161 -20.64 24.90 35.26
C GLU A 161 -20.58 26.11 36.20
N ALA A 162 -20.54 25.89 37.52
CA ALA A 162 -20.42 26.95 38.51
C ALA A 162 -19.05 27.65 38.48
N LEU A 163 -17.97 26.91 38.22
CA LEU A 163 -16.62 27.45 38.03
C LEU A 163 -16.58 28.37 36.81
N HIS A 164 -17.17 27.94 35.69
CA HIS A 164 -17.26 28.75 34.49
C HIS A 164 -18.06 30.05 34.74
N ALA A 165 -19.23 29.95 35.40
CA ALA A 165 -20.09 31.10 35.69
C ALA A 165 -19.43 32.16 36.60
N ARG A 166 -18.45 31.78 37.42
CA ARG A 166 -17.70 32.69 38.32
C ARG A 166 -16.36 33.16 37.75
N SER A 167 -16.08 32.89 36.47
CA SER A 167 -14.83 33.31 35.81
C SER A 167 -14.63 34.83 35.93
N ALA A 168 -13.46 35.25 36.41
CA ALA A 168 -13.17 36.66 36.68
C ALA A 168 -12.67 37.45 35.44
N ASN A 169 -12.21 36.73 34.42
CA ASN A 169 -11.65 37.30 33.19
C ASN A 169 -11.78 36.32 32.01
N ASP A 170 -11.42 36.77 30.82
CA ASP A 170 -11.58 36.00 29.58
C ASP A 170 -10.68 34.76 29.54
N LYS A 171 -9.48 34.82 30.11
CA LYS A 171 -8.60 33.64 30.22
C LYS A 171 -9.26 32.50 31.00
N GLN A 172 -9.80 32.80 32.18
CA GLN A 172 -10.54 31.82 33.00
C GLN A 172 -11.79 31.29 32.27
N ARG A 173 -12.51 32.19 31.60
CA ARG A 173 -13.70 31.86 30.81
C ARG A 173 -13.35 30.87 29.70
N ASN A 174 -12.29 31.14 28.93
CA ASN A 174 -11.85 30.32 27.80
C ASN A 174 -11.35 28.96 28.28
N ASP A 175 -10.54 28.92 29.35
CA ASP A 175 -10.04 27.67 29.93
C ASP A 175 -11.18 26.77 30.43
N SER A 176 -12.18 27.34 31.11
CA SER A 176 -13.32 26.59 31.62
C SER A 176 -14.31 26.17 30.53
N ILE A 177 -14.54 26.98 29.49
CA ILE A 177 -15.37 26.62 28.33
C ILE A 177 -14.85 25.35 27.68
N PHE A 178 -13.54 25.28 27.42
CA PHE A 178 -12.94 24.11 26.78
C PHE A 178 -13.34 22.81 27.52
N TRP A 179 -13.05 22.72 28.82
CA TRP A 179 -13.37 21.53 29.60
C TRP A 179 -14.88 21.27 29.73
N LEU A 180 -15.69 22.32 29.75
CA LEU A 180 -17.14 22.22 29.83
C LEU A 180 -17.74 21.67 28.52
N LEU A 181 -17.25 22.10 27.35
CA LEU A 181 -17.64 21.55 26.05
C LEU A 181 -17.30 20.07 25.94
N TRP A 182 -16.08 19.68 26.32
CA TRP A 182 -15.69 18.26 26.37
C TRP A 182 -16.58 17.45 27.32
N SER A 183 -16.95 18.02 28.47
CA SER A 183 -17.89 17.36 29.40
C SER A 183 -19.27 17.18 28.79
N TYR A 184 -19.77 18.19 28.06
CA TYR A 184 -21.05 18.10 27.36
C TYR A 184 -21.02 17.10 26.21
N GLU A 185 -19.91 17.00 25.46
CA GLU A 185 -19.75 16.00 24.39
C GLU A 185 -19.80 14.57 24.96
N VAL A 186 -18.99 14.28 26.00
CA VAL A 186 -18.97 12.94 26.64
C VAL A 186 -20.35 12.57 27.20
N SER A 187 -21.10 13.56 27.70
CA SER A 187 -22.44 13.38 28.26
C SER A 187 -23.57 13.50 27.23
N LYS A 188 -23.23 13.75 25.96
CA LYS A 188 -24.17 14.02 24.85
C LYS A 188 -25.16 15.16 25.12
N ASN A 189 -24.79 16.10 25.99
CA ASN A 189 -25.59 17.27 26.35
C ASN A 189 -25.38 18.41 25.34
N HIS A 190 -25.57 18.13 24.06
CA HIS A 190 -25.25 19.07 22.98
C HIS A 190 -26.08 20.37 23.06
N ASP A 191 -27.31 20.33 23.59
CA ASP A 191 -28.12 21.54 23.79
C ASP A 191 -27.52 22.51 24.80
N LYS A 192 -26.83 22.00 25.83
CA LYS A 192 -26.11 22.85 26.78
C LYS A 192 -24.85 23.43 26.14
N ALA A 193 -24.14 22.65 25.33
CA ALA A 193 -22.98 23.11 24.58
C ALA A 193 -23.36 24.22 23.58
N GLU A 194 -24.45 24.03 22.81
CA GLU A 194 -24.98 25.03 21.88
C GLU A 194 -25.32 26.34 22.60
N ARG A 195 -26.09 26.30 23.69
CA ARG A 195 -26.46 27.50 24.47
C ARG A 195 -25.23 28.20 25.04
N LEU A 196 -24.26 27.44 25.55
CA LEU A 196 -23.01 28.00 26.08
C LEU A 196 -22.26 28.77 25.00
N LEU A 197 -22.06 28.17 23.83
CA LEU A 197 -21.34 28.80 22.71
C LEU A 197 -22.08 29.99 22.13
N GLN A 198 -23.40 29.89 21.92
CA GLN A 198 -24.21 31.02 21.44
C GLN A 198 -24.12 32.23 22.39
N SER A 199 -24.24 32.00 23.69
CA SER A 199 -24.09 33.07 24.69
C SER A 199 -22.68 33.66 24.67
N THR A 200 -21.64 32.82 24.58
CA THR A 200 -20.24 33.24 24.54
C THR A 200 -19.96 34.09 23.29
N ILE A 201 -20.37 33.63 22.11
CA ILE A 201 -20.20 34.32 20.83
C ILE A 201 -20.85 35.71 20.86
N SER A 202 -21.99 35.87 21.53
CA SER A 202 -22.67 37.19 21.66
C SER A 202 -21.94 38.19 22.56
N MET A 203 -21.04 37.72 23.43
CA MET A 203 -20.33 38.55 24.41
C MET A 203 -18.88 38.82 24.02
N VAL A 204 -18.25 37.91 23.27
CA VAL A 204 -16.86 38.03 22.83
C VAL A 204 -16.71 39.15 21.80
N THR A 205 -15.74 40.02 22.04
CA THR A 205 -15.40 41.13 21.14
C THR A 205 -14.18 40.84 20.26
N ASP A 206 -13.30 39.94 20.69
CA ASP A 206 -12.14 39.52 19.91
C ASP A 206 -12.55 38.63 18.73
N GLU A 207 -12.15 39.01 17.51
CA GLU A 207 -12.56 38.33 16.28
C GLU A 207 -11.97 36.91 16.16
N ALA A 208 -10.77 36.68 16.72
CA ALA A 208 -10.12 35.38 16.67
C ALA A 208 -10.80 34.39 17.62
N GLU A 209 -11.07 34.81 18.85
CA GLU A 209 -11.83 34.02 19.83
C GLU A 209 -13.25 33.74 19.32
N LYS A 210 -13.93 34.75 18.75
CA LYS A 210 -15.25 34.57 18.14
C LYS A 210 -15.21 33.51 17.04
N THR A 211 -14.21 33.57 16.16
CA THR A 211 -14.03 32.58 15.08
C THR A 211 -13.82 31.17 15.65
N SER A 212 -12.97 31.03 16.69
CA SER A 212 -12.76 29.74 17.35
C SER A 212 -14.05 29.17 17.92
N HIS A 213 -14.85 29.97 18.62
CA HIS A 213 -16.12 29.51 19.18
C HIS A 213 -17.17 29.19 18.12
N ILE A 214 -17.14 29.83 16.95
CA ILE A 214 -18.02 29.46 15.83
C ILE A 214 -17.61 28.09 15.26
N ILE A 215 -16.31 27.79 15.18
CA ILE A 215 -15.83 26.46 14.79
C ILE A 215 -16.28 25.40 15.82
N ASP A 216 -16.16 25.70 17.11
CA ASP A 216 -16.67 24.82 18.17
C ASP A 216 -18.18 24.60 18.05
N LEU A 217 -18.94 25.65 17.71
CA LEU A 217 -20.39 25.56 17.53
C LEU A 217 -20.75 24.70 16.32
N ALA A 218 -20.00 24.82 15.22
CA ALA A 218 -20.16 23.94 14.07
C ALA A 218 -19.91 22.47 14.41
N ASN A 219 -18.90 22.19 15.24
CA ASN A 219 -18.64 20.84 15.77
C ASN A 219 -19.79 20.34 16.68
N VAL A 220 -20.39 21.21 17.49
CA VAL A 220 -21.57 20.84 18.30
C VAL A 220 -22.76 20.51 17.40
N TYR A 221 -23.03 21.28 16.36
CA TYR A 221 -24.10 20.96 15.40
C TYR A 221 -23.86 19.63 14.68
N LYS A 222 -22.61 19.36 14.32
CA LYS A 222 -22.20 18.06 13.78
C LYS A 222 -22.54 16.92 14.75
N SER A 223 -22.16 17.02 16.02
CA SER A 223 -22.48 16.02 17.05
C SER A 223 -24.00 15.88 17.30
N LYS A 224 -24.80 16.92 17.02
CA LYS A 224 -26.27 16.87 17.04
C LYS A 224 -26.90 16.15 15.85
N GLY A 225 -26.13 15.88 14.80
CA GLY A 225 -26.68 15.40 13.52
C GLY A 225 -27.33 16.53 12.71
N GLU A 226 -26.93 17.78 12.93
CA GLU A 226 -27.38 18.98 12.21
C GLU A 226 -26.21 19.68 11.47
N PRO A 227 -25.41 18.96 10.68
CA PRO A 227 -24.16 19.44 10.06
C PRO A 227 -24.37 20.67 9.16
N ASP A 228 -25.52 20.77 8.48
CA ASP A 228 -25.85 21.90 7.60
C ASP A 228 -25.88 23.23 8.37
N ARG A 229 -26.35 23.24 9.63
CA ARG A 229 -26.30 24.45 10.48
C ARG A 229 -24.86 24.82 10.83
N GLY A 230 -23.99 23.82 11.00
CA GLY A 230 -22.56 24.03 11.22
C GLY A 230 -21.88 24.63 10.00
N ILE A 231 -22.18 24.12 8.80
CA ILE A 231 -21.70 24.67 7.53
C ILE A 231 -22.17 26.12 7.36
N GLU A 232 -23.46 26.40 7.55
CA GLU A 232 -24.01 27.76 7.46
C GLU A 232 -23.30 28.73 8.41
N CYS A 233 -23.04 28.34 9.66
CA CYS A 233 -22.31 29.18 10.62
C CYS A 233 -20.88 29.52 10.14
N LEU A 234 -20.17 28.53 9.58
CA LEU A 234 -18.81 28.72 9.08
C LEU A 234 -18.80 29.60 7.82
N GLU A 235 -19.75 29.41 6.91
CA GLU A 235 -19.89 30.22 5.69
C GLU A 235 -20.25 31.68 6.01
N CYS A 236 -21.18 31.90 6.95
CA CYS A 236 -21.48 33.25 7.44
C CYS A 236 -20.23 33.92 8.04
N GLN A 237 -19.47 33.20 8.89
CA GLN A 237 -18.26 33.78 9.49
C GLN A 237 -17.17 34.07 8.44
N LEU A 238 -17.08 33.28 7.37
CA LEU A 238 -16.16 33.54 6.24
C LEU A 238 -16.50 34.83 5.46
N GLN A 239 -17.74 35.31 5.51
CA GLN A 239 -18.15 36.57 4.88
C GLN A 239 -17.71 37.79 5.70
N GLU A 240 -17.65 37.64 7.03
CA GLU A 240 -17.30 38.72 7.96
C GLU A 240 -15.78 38.84 8.16
N VAL A 241 -15.07 37.72 8.20
CA VAL A 241 -13.64 37.69 8.53
C VAL A 241 -12.77 37.95 7.32
N THR A 242 -11.83 38.89 7.47
CA THR A 242 -10.83 39.20 6.43
C THR A 242 -9.43 38.66 6.76
N ASN A 243 -9.16 38.33 8.02
CA ASN A 243 -7.86 37.82 8.45
C ASN A 243 -7.55 36.45 7.79
N PRO A 244 -6.41 36.29 7.09
CA PRO A 244 -6.07 35.05 6.40
C PRO A 244 -6.00 33.81 7.30
N GLU A 245 -5.41 33.90 8.50
CA GLU A 245 -5.21 32.74 9.39
C GLU A 245 -6.54 32.21 9.93
N GLN A 246 -7.45 33.12 10.26
CA GLN A 246 -8.81 32.77 10.68
C GLN A 246 -9.59 32.13 9.53
N ARG A 247 -9.50 32.69 8.31
CA ARG A 247 -10.12 32.11 7.10
C ARG A 247 -9.58 30.72 6.80
N VAL A 248 -8.27 30.49 6.96
CA VAL A 248 -7.67 29.15 6.84
C VAL A 248 -8.34 28.17 7.80
N SER A 249 -8.47 28.54 9.07
CA SER A 249 -9.09 27.69 10.10
C SER A 249 -10.56 27.39 9.79
N LEU A 250 -11.31 28.37 9.28
CA LEU A 250 -12.70 28.20 8.84
C LEU A 250 -12.82 27.26 7.64
N TYR A 251 -11.96 27.40 6.61
CA TYR A 251 -11.96 26.49 5.47
C TYR A 251 -11.57 25.05 5.85
N GLN A 252 -10.66 24.88 6.82
CA GLN A 252 -10.34 23.55 7.36
C GLN A 252 -11.53 22.95 8.11
N ALA A 253 -12.22 23.74 8.93
CA ALA A 253 -13.44 23.30 9.61
C ALA A 253 -14.53 22.89 8.60
N LEU A 254 -14.78 23.70 7.57
CA LEU A 254 -15.70 23.37 6.47
C LEU A 254 -15.31 22.06 5.79
N SER A 255 -14.02 21.91 5.45
CA SER A 255 -13.53 20.67 4.83
C SER A 255 -13.86 19.43 5.67
N ASN A 256 -13.66 19.50 6.98
CA ASN A 256 -13.96 18.39 7.88
C ASN A 256 -15.47 18.07 7.91
N LEU A 257 -16.33 19.10 8.01
CA LEU A 257 -17.79 18.90 8.03
C LEU A 257 -18.30 18.33 6.69
N GLU A 258 -17.85 18.89 5.57
CA GLU A 258 -18.24 18.46 4.21
C GLU A 258 -17.80 17.01 3.95
N LYS A 259 -16.58 16.65 4.37
CA LYS A 259 -16.09 15.27 4.26
C LYS A 259 -16.96 14.30 5.05
N GLU A 260 -17.40 14.66 6.24
CA GLU A 260 -18.31 13.83 7.05
C GLU A 260 -19.71 13.69 6.43
N GLN A 261 -20.16 14.67 5.64
CA GLN A 261 -21.38 14.57 4.81
C GLN A 261 -21.19 13.70 3.55
N GLY A 262 -19.98 13.24 3.26
CA GLY A 262 -19.67 12.52 2.02
C GLY A 262 -19.44 13.45 0.82
N ASN A 263 -19.40 14.77 1.02
CA ASN A 263 -19.12 15.77 -0.01
C ASN A 263 -17.60 15.92 -0.20
N GLU A 264 -16.90 14.82 -0.51
CA GLU A 264 -15.43 14.77 -0.55
C GLU A 264 -14.81 15.77 -1.53
N GLU A 265 -15.48 16.07 -2.65
CA GLU A 265 -14.98 17.04 -3.63
C GLU A 265 -15.03 18.47 -3.08
N ILE A 266 -16.12 18.85 -2.41
CA ILE A 266 -16.25 20.16 -1.75
C ILE A 266 -15.24 20.28 -0.61
N ALA A 267 -15.06 19.21 0.17
CA ALA A 267 -14.05 19.17 1.22
C ALA A 267 -12.63 19.41 0.68
N ALA A 268 -12.29 18.83 -0.47
CA ALA A 268 -11.02 19.05 -1.13
C ALA A 268 -10.86 20.48 -1.69
N ILE A 269 -11.95 21.11 -2.16
CA ILE A 269 -11.96 22.51 -2.61
C ILE A 269 -11.78 23.47 -1.42
N ALA A 270 -12.39 23.18 -0.27
CA ALA A 270 -12.17 23.96 0.94
C ALA A 270 -10.71 23.91 1.40
N LEU A 271 -10.05 22.74 1.32
CA LEU A 271 -8.60 22.64 1.58
C LEU A 271 -7.77 23.42 0.56
N GLU A 272 -8.16 23.44 -0.73
CA GLU A 272 -7.52 24.28 -1.75
C GLU A 272 -7.57 25.77 -1.36
N LYS A 273 -8.74 26.26 -0.91
CA LYS A 273 -8.88 27.63 -0.40
C LYS A 273 -8.03 27.90 0.83
N ALA A 274 -7.86 26.92 1.72
CA ALA A 274 -6.99 27.05 2.88
C ALA A 274 -5.51 27.19 2.47
N ILE A 275 -5.02 26.37 1.54
CA ILE A 275 -3.60 26.45 1.09
C ILE A 275 -3.33 27.68 0.22
N GLU A 276 -4.31 28.21 -0.50
CA GLU A 276 -4.17 29.49 -1.22
C GLU A 276 -3.77 30.64 -0.27
N LEU A 277 -4.31 30.63 0.95
CA LEU A 277 -4.02 31.60 2.00
C LEU A 277 -2.78 31.23 2.84
N SER A 278 -2.27 30.00 2.71
CA SER A 278 -1.13 29.48 3.47
C SER A 278 -0.16 28.64 2.60
N PRO A 279 0.36 29.18 1.49
CA PRO A 279 1.01 28.39 0.44
C PRO A 279 2.35 27.74 0.84
N GLY A 280 2.91 28.12 1.99
CA GLY A 280 4.16 27.55 2.52
C GLY A 280 3.97 26.41 3.53
N ASP A 281 2.73 26.12 3.92
CA ASP A 281 2.42 25.09 4.90
C ASP A 281 2.48 23.70 4.28
N ARG A 282 3.51 22.94 4.63
CA ARG A 282 3.82 21.63 4.04
C ARG A 282 2.77 20.58 4.40
N ASP A 283 2.24 20.62 5.60
CA ASP A 283 1.27 19.63 6.09
C ASP A 283 -0.07 19.89 5.42
N LYS A 284 -0.52 21.15 5.36
CA LYS A 284 -1.75 21.52 4.64
C LYS A 284 -1.65 21.22 3.14
N LEU A 285 -0.50 21.47 2.51
CA LEU A 285 -0.25 21.07 1.12
C LEU A 285 -0.40 19.56 0.91
N PHE A 286 0.15 18.75 1.84
CA PHE A 286 0.01 17.30 1.78
C PHE A 286 -1.45 16.87 1.92
N ASP A 287 -2.16 17.39 2.91
CA ASP A 287 -3.56 17.04 3.20
C ASP A 287 -4.48 17.42 2.03
N ALA A 288 -4.32 18.62 1.47
CA ALA A 288 -5.06 19.07 0.29
C ALA A 288 -4.77 18.16 -0.91
N ALA A 289 -3.49 17.91 -1.23
CA ALA A 289 -3.10 17.06 -2.34
C ALA A 289 -3.59 15.61 -2.18
N TYR A 290 -3.60 15.10 -0.95
CA TYR A 290 -4.12 13.78 -0.63
C TYR A 290 -5.63 13.69 -0.83
N ALA A 291 -6.40 14.64 -0.26
CA ALA A 291 -7.85 14.70 -0.47
C ALA A 291 -8.21 14.78 -1.96
N GLN A 292 -7.53 15.64 -2.71
CA GLN A 292 -7.72 15.81 -4.16
C GLN A 292 -7.38 14.55 -4.96
N SER A 293 -6.43 13.73 -4.51
CA SER A 293 -6.08 12.46 -5.16
C SER A 293 -7.17 11.39 -5.05
N LYS A 294 -8.08 11.52 -4.09
CA LYS A 294 -9.20 10.58 -3.87
C LYS A 294 -10.43 10.90 -4.71
N VAL A 295 -10.55 12.15 -5.17
CA VAL A 295 -11.70 12.66 -5.93
C VAL A 295 -11.31 13.01 -7.37
N ASN A 296 -12.22 13.61 -8.14
CA ASN A 296 -11.97 13.98 -9.55
C ASN A 296 -11.12 15.27 -9.71
N LEU A 297 -10.21 15.54 -8.77
CA LEU A 297 -9.36 16.75 -8.73
C LEU A 297 -7.86 16.42 -8.84
N ARG A 298 -7.54 15.34 -9.56
CA ARG A 298 -6.16 14.82 -9.69
C ARG A 298 -5.15 15.83 -10.24
N LEU A 299 -5.58 16.78 -11.07
CA LEU A 299 -4.70 17.85 -11.56
C LEU A 299 -4.25 18.79 -10.43
N LEU A 300 -5.16 19.14 -9.50
CA LEU A 300 -4.81 19.90 -8.29
C LEU A 300 -3.87 19.09 -7.40
N SER A 301 -4.14 17.79 -7.22
CA SER A 301 -3.26 16.90 -6.47
C SER A 301 -1.81 16.90 -7.00
N VAL A 302 -1.64 16.82 -8.33
CA VAL A 302 -0.33 16.92 -8.98
C VAL A 302 0.31 18.29 -8.74
N SER A 303 -0.46 19.38 -8.83
CA SER A 303 0.03 20.73 -8.56
C SER A 303 0.54 20.85 -7.12
N ASN A 304 -0.26 20.44 -6.15
CA ASN A 304 0.01 20.61 -4.73
C ASN A 304 1.11 19.68 -4.21
N TYR A 305 1.13 18.41 -4.64
CA TYR A 305 2.30 17.55 -4.40
C TYR A 305 3.56 18.11 -5.07
N GLY A 306 3.44 18.71 -6.27
CA GLY A 306 4.53 19.38 -6.94
C GLY A 306 5.11 20.54 -6.11
N THR A 307 4.25 21.43 -5.62
CA THR A 307 4.64 22.52 -4.72
C THR A 307 5.27 22.01 -3.44
N LEU A 308 4.67 21.01 -2.79
CA LEU A 308 5.22 20.37 -1.60
C LEU A 308 6.61 19.78 -1.86
N LEU A 309 6.82 19.10 -2.99
CA LEU A 309 8.11 18.52 -3.35
C LEU A 309 9.15 19.56 -3.77
N ASN A 310 8.74 20.75 -4.20
CA ASN A 310 9.67 21.88 -4.38
C ASN A 310 10.16 22.41 -3.03
N LEU A 311 9.28 22.47 -2.02
CA LEU A 311 9.61 22.91 -0.67
C LEU A 311 10.30 21.83 0.19
N SER A 312 10.04 20.55 -0.12
CA SER A 312 10.52 19.36 0.59
C SER A 312 10.85 18.23 -0.39
N PRO A 313 12.00 18.29 -1.11
CA PRO A 313 12.33 17.34 -2.17
C PRO A 313 12.46 15.87 -1.74
N ARG A 314 12.60 15.62 -0.44
CA ARG A 314 12.76 14.30 0.17
C ARG A 314 11.50 13.84 0.93
N HIS A 315 10.35 14.49 0.73
CA HIS A 315 9.11 14.09 1.40
C HIS A 315 8.60 12.75 0.86
N ALA A 316 8.87 11.67 1.61
CA ALA A 316 8.70 10.30 1.11
C ALA A 316 7.25 9.96 0.73
N ALA A 317 6.28 10.31 1.58
CA ALA A 317 4.86 10.05 1.30
C ALA A 317 4.34 10.83 0.08
N ALA A 318 4.70 12.11 -0.06
CA ALA A 318 4.36 12.92 -1.22
C ALA A 318 4.97 12.37 -2.51
N LEU A 319 6.23 11.91 -2.49
CA LEU A 319 6.86 11.22 -3.63
C LEU A 319 6.09 9.95 -4.02
N ASN A 320 5.70 9.13 -3.05
CA ASN A 320 4.89 7.95 -3.30
C ASN A 320 3.55 8.33 -3.96
N ASN A 321 2.82 9.29 -3.38
CA ASN A 321 1.50 9.66 -3.88
C ASN A 321 1.57 10.33 -5.25
N MET A 322 2.59 11.14 -5.51
CA MET A 322 2.88 11.69 -6.84
C MET A 322 3.17 10.59 -7.87
N GLY A 323 3.83 9.51 -7.45
CA GLY A 323 4.01 8.31 -8.29
C GLY A 323 2.69 7.60 -8.60
N VAL A 324 1.76 7.54 -7.65
CA VAL A 324 0.40 7.01 -7.86
C VAL A 324 -0.35 7.87 -8.86
N CYS A 325 -0.41 9.19 -8.66
CA CYS A 325 -1.06 10.12 -9.60
C CYS A 325 -0.47 9.98 -11.01
N ALA A 326 0.86 9.95 -11.15
CA ALA A 326 1.51 9.77 -12.45
C ALA A 326 1.14 8.43 -13.13
N SER A 327 0.93 7.36 -12.35
CA SER A 327 0.50 6.05 -12.88
C SER A 327 -0.93 6.10 -13.40
N GLU A 328 -1.82 6.82 -12.72
CA GLU A 328 -3.20 7.04 -13.17
C GLU A 328 -3.25 7.79 -14.51
N PHE A 329 -2.34 8.74 -14.72
CA PHE A 329 -2.13 9.42 -16.01
C PHE A 329 -1.40 8.56 -17.07
N LYS A 330 -1.24 7.25 -16.83
CA LYS A 330 -0.59 6.29 -17.74
C LYS A 330 0.85 6.64 -18.12
N LEU A 331 1.54 7.41 -17.29
CA LEU A 331 2.96 7.68 -17.45
C LEU A 331 3.76 6.47 -16.94
N THR A 332 4.74 6.01 -17.71
CA THR A 332 5.49 4.79 -17.38
C THR A 332 6.78 5.08 -16.61
N GLY A 333 7.53 6.12 -16.99
CA GLY A 333 8.82 6.46 -16.36
C GLY A 333 8.72 7.31 -15.09
N LYS A 334 7.72 8.21 -15.02
CA LYS A 334 7.56 9.13 -13.89
C LYS A 334 7.26 8.41 -12.57
N PRO A 335 6.34 7.43 -12.50
CA PRO A 335 6.10 6.68 -11.27
C PRO A 335 7.35 5.98 -10.75
N VAL A 336 8.10 5.30 -11.63
CA VAL A 336 9.34 4.60 -11.27
C VAL A 336 10.35 5.56 -10.63
N SER A 337 10.54 6.74 -11.23
CA SER A 337 11.44 7.78 -10.70
C SER A 337 11.00 8.25 -9.30
N MET A 338 9.70 8.52 -9.10
CA MET A 338 9.18 9.02 -7.83
C MET A 338 9.18 7.94 -6.73
N TYR A 339 8.76 6.71 -7.04
CA TYR A 339 8.81 5.60 -6.09
C TYR A 339 10.25 5.26 -5.69
N ARG A 340 11.21 5.34 -6.61
CA ARG A 340 12.63 5.12 -6.28
C ARG A 340 13.14 6.15 -5.28
N ARG A 341 12.85 7.44 -5.50
CA ARG A 341 13.20 8.51 -4.55
C ARG A 341 12.51 8.32 -3.19
N SER A 342 11.23 7.91 -3.19
CA SER A 342 10.49 7.63 -1.95
C SER A 342 11.08 6.43 -1.19
N MET A 343 11.50 5.39 -1.91
CA MET A 343 12.18 4.21 -1.37
C MET A 343 13.56 4.55 -0.77
N GLU A 344 14.30 5.49 -1.36
CA GLU A 344 15.59 5.97 -0.82
C GLU A 344 15.42 6.62 0.57
N GLU A 345 14.25 7.17 0.85
CA GLU A 345 13.84 7.69 2.17
C GLU A 345 13.26 6.61 3.10
N GLY A 346 13.37 5.33 2.74
CA GLY A 346 12.93 4.20 3.56
C GLY A 346 11.41 3.92 3.52
N TYR A 347 10.65 4.56 2.63
CA TYR A 347 9.20 4.40 2.58
C TYR A 347 8.77 3.07 1.96
N THR A 348 8.41 2.11 2.80
CA THR A 348 8.13 0.72 2.41
C THR A 348 6.88 0.57 1.54
N LEU A 349 5.91 1.48 1.63
CA LEU A 349 4.77 1.51 0.70
C LEU A 349 5.22 1.79 -0.76
N ALA A 350 6.19 2.69 -0.95
CA ALA A 350 6.73 2.95 -2.29
C ALA A 350 7.51 1.76 -2.84
N MET A 351 8.20 1.01 -1.96
CA MET A 351 8.87 -0.26 -2.31
C MET A 351 7.85 -1.29 -2.85
N ALA A 352 6.70 -1.44 -2.20
CA ALA A 352 5.63 -2.30 -2.70
C ALA A 352 5.06 -1.82 -4.04
N ASN A 353 4.88 -0.50 -4.22
CA ASN A 353 4.34 0.08 -5.45
C ASN A 353 5.29 -0.11 -6.64
N ILE A 354 6.59 0.17 -6.48
CA ILE A 354 7.57 -0.06 -7.56
C ILE A 354 7.75 -1.55 -7.88
N ALA A 355 7.71 -2.43 -6.87
CA ALA A 355 7.74 -3.87 -7.08
C ALA A 355 6.54 -4.35 -7.90
N ASN A 356 5.34 -3.82 -7.66
CA ASN A 356 4.16 -4.10 -8.47
C ASN A 356 4.32 -3.69 -9.94
N LEU A 357 4.97 -2.57 -10.22
CA LEU A 357 5.29 -2.16 -11.60
C LEU A 357 6.30 -3.11 -12.26
N PHE A 358 7.33 -3.52 -11.52
CA PHE A 358 8.35 -4.45 -12.00
C PHE A 358 7.76 -5.84 -12.27
N MET A 359 6.93 -6.37 -11.37
CA MET A 359 6.19 -7.63 -11.59
C MET A 359 5.34 -7.59 -12.86
N SER A 360 4.62 -6.49 -13.08
CA SER A 360 3.74 -6.33 -14.24
C SER A 360 4.53 -6.20 -15.56
N SER A 361 5.84 -5.97 -15.47
CA SER A 361 6.77 -5.84 -16.59
C SER A 361 7.73 -7.04 -16.71
N GLY A 362 7.56 -8.08 -15.89
CA GLY A 362 8.41 -9.29 -15.91
C GLY A 362 9.74 -9.19 -15.13
N PHE A 363 10.03 -8.05 -14.48
CA PHE A 363 11.25 -7.83 -13.67
C PHE A 363 11.08 -8.41 -12.26
N TRP A 364 10.92 -9.73 -12.18
CA TRP A 364 10.56 -10.43 -10.94
C TRP A 364 11.67 -10.43 -9.90
N GLU A 365 12.92 -10.56 -10.34
CA GLU A 365 14.08 -10.56 -9.44
C GLU A 365 14.27 -9.19 -8.79
N GLU A 366 14.14 -8.10 -9.57
CA GLU A 366 14.21 -6.74 -9.06
C GLU A 366 13.06 -6.45 -8.09
N ALA A 367 11.84 -6.90 -8.42
CA ALA A 367 10.69 -6.80 -7.51
C ALA A 367 10.97 -7.54 -6.20
N LYS A 368 11.49 -8.77 -6.27
CA LYS A 368 11.83 -9.60 -5.11
C LYS A 368 12.88 -8.93 -4.22
N GLN A 369 13.96 -8.42 -4.81
CA GLN A 369 15.04 -7.75 -4.06
C GLN A 369 14.50 -6.55 -3.27
N ILE A 370 13.66 -5.73 -3.90
CA ILE A 370 13.04 -4.57 -3.26
C ILE A 370 12.12 -5.02 -2.12
N LEU A 371 11.29 -6.03 -2.34
CA LEU A 371 10.34 -6.53 -1.33
C LEU A 371 11.03 -7.24 -0.16
N ASP A 372 12.09 -8.00 -0.41
CA ASP A 372 12.88 -8.65 0.65
C ASP A 372 13.56 -7.61 1.54
N LYS A 373 14.07 -6.51 0.95
CA LYS A 373 14.59 -5.37 1.71
C LYS A 373 13.48 -4.69 2.52
N ALA A 374 12.30 -4.50 1.93
CA ALA A 374 11.18 -3.84 2.59
C ALA A 374 10.64 -4.64 3.78
N ARG A 375 10.60 -5.98 3.69
CA ARG A 375 10.04 -6.88 4.72
C ARG A 375 10.80 -6.82 6.05
N VAL A 376 12.09 -6.53 6.01
CA VAL A 376 12.96 -6.50 7.21
C VAL A 376 13.12 -5.08 7.79
N ALA A 377 12.38 -4.09 7.27
CA ALA A 377 12.34 -2.76 7.87
C ALA A 377 11.65 -2.79 9.25
N GLU A 378 11.91 -1.78 10.08
CA GLU A 378 11.34 -1.66 11.44
C GLU A 378 9.79 -1.68 11.43
N SER A 379 9.20 -0.98 10.47
CA SER A 379 7.75 -0.91 10.27
C SER A 379 7.40 -1.09 8.78
N PRO A 380 7.32 -2.35 8.29
CA PRO A 380 6.99 -2.61 6.90
C PRO A 380 5.49 -2.37 6.67
N HIS A 381 5.15 -1.61 5.63
CA HIS A 381 3.77 -1.42 5.23
C HIS A 381 3.14 -2.76 4.80
N GLU A 382 1.86 -2.98 5.13
CA GLU A 382 1.13 -4.24 4.85
C GLU A 382 1.21 -4.68 3.37
N ASN A 383 1.15 -3.73 2.44
CA ASN A 383 1.30 -3.96 1.00
C ASN A 383 2.60 -4.65 0.58
N VAL A 384 3.66 -4.64 1.40
CA VAL A 384 4.88 -5.42 1.15
C VAL A 384 4.55 -6.93 1.19
N GLY A 385 3.79 -7.38 2.18
CA GLY A 385 3.35 -8.77 2.30
C GLY A 385 2.42 -9.17 1.14
N ASN A 386 1.47 -8.29 0.80
CA ASN A 386 0.55 -8.51 -0.33
C ASN A 386 1.32 -8.64 -1.67
N ALA A 387 2.33 -7.80 -1.88
CA ALA A 387 3.15 -7.85 -3.09
C ALA A 387 4.04 -9.10 -3.15
N LEU A 388 4.59 -9.56 -2.01
CA LEU A 388 5.33 -10.83 -1.94
C LEU A 388 4.45 -12.03 -2.28
N TYR A 389 3.24 -12.10 -1.71
CA TYR A 389 2.28 -13.15 -2.02
C TYR A 389 1.90 -13.15 -3.51
N ARG A 390 1.64 -11.97 -4.07
CA ARG A 390 1.34 -11.81 -5.50
C ARG A 390 2.52 -12.28 -6.36
N LEU A 391 3.76 -11.93 -6.02
CA LEU A 391 4.95 -12.37 -6.74
C LEU A 391 5.03 -13.90 -6.79
N GLN A 392 4.88 -14.55 -5.64
CA GLN A 392 4.90 -16.01 -5.55
C GLN A 392 3.78 -16.65 -6.38
N SER A 393 2.56 -16.12 -6.29
CA SER A 393 1.43 -16.62 -7.08
C SER A 393 1.68 -16.50 -8.58
N LEU A 394 2.26 -15.39 -9.05
CA LEU A 394 2.60 -15.19 -10.47
C LEU A 394 3.64 -16.21 -10.94
N GLN A 395 4.67 -16.46 -10.12
CA GLN A 395 5.71 -17.46 -10.39
C GLN A 395 5.12 -18.87 -10.45
N ASP A 396 4.35 -19.27 -9.44
CA ASP A 396 3.73 -20.59 -9.37
C ASP A 396 2.79 -20.84 -10.57
N ASP A 397 2.02 -19.83 -10.98
CA ASP A 397 1.10 -19.94 -12.12
C ASP A 397 1.83 -19.98 -13.47
N GLU A 398 2.96 -19.30 -13.62
CA GLU A 398 3.81 -19.42 -14.81
C GLU A 398 4.52 -20.77 -14.86
N ASP A 399 5.08 -21.25 -13.75
CA ASP A 399 5.75 -22.54 -13.66
C ASP A 399 4.79 -23.71 -13.95
N LYS A 400 3.55 -23.65 -13.46
CA LYS A 400 2.49 -24.62 -13.79
C LYS A 400 2.16 -24.61 -15.28
N ARG A 401 2.02 -23.43 -15.88
CA ARG A 401 1.76 -23.28 -17.32
C ARG A 401 2.93 -23.82 -18.14
N TRP A 402 4.15 -23.50 -17.75
CA TRP A 402 5.37 -23.98 -18.38
C TRP A 402 5.52 -25.50 -18.29
N THR A 403 5.28 -26.08 -17.12
CA THR A 403 5.31 -27.53 -16.91
C THR A 403 4.27 -28.24 -17.79
N THR A 404 3.06 -27.68 -17.86
CA THR A 404 1.98 -28.20 -18.72
C THR A 404 2.35 -28.13 -20.20
N LEU A 405 2.89 -26.99 -20.64
CA LEU A 405 3.33 -26.78 -22.01
C LEU A 405 4.46 -27.74 -22.39
N THR A 406 5.44 -27.91 -21.51
CA THR A 406 6.58 -28.81 -21.73
C THR A 406 6.11 -30.26 -21.89
N LYS A 407 5.19 -30.72 -21.02
CA LYS A 407 4.60 -32.06 -21.15
C LYS A 407 3.86 -32.24 -22.48
N LYS A 408 3.04 -31.26 -22.88
CA LYS A 408 2.34 -31.28 -24.18
C LYS A 408 3.32 -31.30 -25.34
N ALA A 409 4.40 -30.52 -25.27
CA ALA A 409 5.44 -30.47 -26.28
C ALA A 409 6.17 -31.82 -26.41
N ASP A 410 6.48 -32.49 -25.30
CA ASP A 410 7.11 -33.81 -25.30
C ASP A 410 6.20 -34.90 -25.91
N GLU A 411 4.91 -34.89 -25.57
CA GLU A 411 3.92 -35.79 -26.15
C GLU A 411 3.74 -35.56 -27.65
N PHE A 412 3.66 -34.29 -28.07
CA PHE A 412 3.59 -33.92 -29.49
C PHE A 412 4.84 -34.36 -30.25
N GLN A 413 6.03 -34.10 -29.71
CA GLN A 413 7.30 -34.52 -30.30
C GLN A 413 7.35 -36.05 -30.51
N ARG A 414 6.90 -36.83 -29.53
CA ARG A 414 6.84 -38.30 -29.64
C ARG A 414 5.96 -38.74 -30.81
N ARG A 415 4.75 -38.19 -30.91
CA ARG A 415 3.81 -38.52 -31.98
C ARG A 415 4.32 -38.10 -33.36
N VAL A 416 4.96 -36.94 -33.46
CA VAL A 416 5.59 -36.48 -34.71
C VAL A 416 6.74 -37.40 -35.12
N ARG A 417 7.52 -37.96 -34.19
CA ARG A 417 8.56 -38.96 -34.50
C ARG A 417 7.96 -40.26 -35.06
N GLU A 418 6.87 -40.76 -34.47
CA GLU A 418 6.14 -41.94 -35.00
C GLU A 418 5.59 -41.67 -36.41
N TYR A 419 4.96 -40.51 -36.60
CA TYR A 419 4.51 -40.05 -37.91
C TYR A 419 5.66 -40.00 -38.93
N GLY A 420 6.80 -39.43 -38.54
CA GLY A 420 8.00 -39.36 -39.38
C GLY A 420 8.51 -40.75 -39.77
N GLY A 421 8.65 -41.66 -38.81
CA GLY A 421 9.02 -43.05 -39.07
C GLY A 421 8.07 -43.72 -40.07
N ALA A 422 6.76 -43.58 -39.87
CA ALA A 422 5.74 -44.13 -40.76
C ALA A 422 5.73 -43.48 -42.16
N CYS A 423 6.10 -42.20 -42.26
CA CYS A 423 6.16 -41.45 -43.51
C CYS A 423 7.36 -41.85 -44.38
N PHE A 424 8.50 -42.15 -43.77
CA PHE A 424 9.75 -42.44 -44.49
C PHE A 424 10.05 -43.94 -44.65
N ASP A 425 9.43 -44.81 -43.87
CA ASP A 425 9.56 -46.27 -43.97
C ASP A 425 8.86 -46.82 -45.23
N ARG A 426 9.65 -47.28 -46.20
CA ARG A 426 9.16 -47.82 -47.48
C ARG A 426 8.79 -49.30 -47.45
N SER A 427 9.04 -50.01 -46.34
CA SER A 427 8.80 -51.45 -46.26
C SER A 427 7.30 -51.84 -46.32
N PHE A 428 6.40 -50.85 -46.27
CA PHE A 428 4.95 -51.01 -46.22
C PHE A 428 4.19 -50.29 -47.36
N SER A 429 4.84 -50.05 -48.51
CA SER A 429 4.21 -49.34 -49.64
C SER A 429 2.92 -50.02 -50.17
N SER A 430 2.81 -51.34 -50.03
CA SER A 430 1.66 -52.16 -50.45
C SER A 430 0.53 -52.27 -49.41
N PHE A 431 0.64 -51.60 -48.26
CA PHE A 431 -0.43 -51.64 -47.24
C PHE A 431 -1.71 -50.96 -47.75
N ASN A 432 -2.83 -51.70 -47.70
CA ASN A 432 -4.17 -51.19 -47.96
C ASN A 432 -4.81 -50.69 -46.66
N CYS A 433 -4.94 -49.37 -46.51
CA CYS A 433 -5.63 -48.75 -45.38
C CYS A 433 -7.15 -48.61 -45.59
N GLY A 434 -7.66 -48.91 -46.78
CA GLY A 434 -9.10 -48.86 -47.08
C GLY A 434 -9.91 -49.93 -46.34
N GLY A 435 -11.23 -49.78 -46.42
CA GLY A 435 -12.21 -50.65 -45.77
C GLY A 435 -12.68 -50.10 -44.43
N VAL A 436 -13.27 -50.99 -43.62
CA VAL A 436 -13.93 -50.61 -42.38
C VAL A 436 -12.90 -50.42 -41.25
N TRP A 437 -13.10 -49.35 -40.50
CA TRP A 437 -12.46 -49.03 -39.24
C TRP A 437 -13.54 -48.63 -38.22
N TYR A 438 -13.18 -48.60 -36.94
CA TYR A 438 -14.09 -48.23 -35.87
C TYR A 438 -13.44 -47.14 -35.02
N THR A 439 -14.22 -46.15 -34.60
CA THR A 439 -13.79 -45.24 -33.54
C THR A 439 -13.76 -45.99 -32.20
N LYS A 440 -13.12 -45.41 -31.18
CA LYS A 440 -13.16 -45.97 -29.81
C LYS A 440 -14.58 -46.16 -29.26
N ARG A 441 -15.56 -45.41 -29.77
CA ARG A 441 -16.98 -45.50 -29.37
C ARG A 441 -17.79 -46.46 -30.24
N GLY A 442 -17.16 -47.18 -31.15
CA GLY A 442 -17.80 -48.18 -31.99
C GLY A 442 -18.49 -47.64 -33.25
N ALA A 443 -18.38 -46.34 -33.52
CA ALA A 443 -18.88 -45.78 -34.77
C ALA A 443 -18.05 -46.35 -35.94
N GLU A 444 -18.75 -46.89 -36.94
CA GLU A 444 -18.12 -47.41 -38.14
C GLU A 444 -17.63 -46.26 -39.03
N VAL A 445 -16.37 -46.36 -39.46
CA VAL A 445 -15.70 -45.40 -40.35
C VAL A 445 -15.26 -46.15 -41.58
N ILE A 446 -15.96 -45.91 -42.69
CA ILE A 446 -15.59 -46.49 -43.99
C ILE A 446 -14.50 -45.62 -44.61
N ILE A 447 -13.33 -46.22 -44.84
CA ILE A 447 -12.18 -45.55 -45.43
C ILE A 447 -12.04 -45.93 -46.89
N GLU A 448 -12.13 -44.93 -47.75
CA GLU A 448 -11.89 -45.00 -49.18
C GLU A 448 -10.43 -44.67 -49.46
N LEU A 449 -9.76 -45.52 -50.24
CA LEU A 449 -8.39 -45.31 -50.71
C LEU A 449 -8.39 -45.31 -52.24
N SER A 450 -8.08 -44.17 -52.85
CA SER A 450 -7.92 -44.02 -54.30
C SER A 450 -6.51 -43.52 -54.63
N GLY A 451 -5.64 -44.44 -55.05
CA GLY A 451 -4.21 -44.15 -55.20
C GLY A 451 -3.55 -43.80 -53.86
N GLN A 452 -3.24 -42.51 -53.67
CA GLN A 452 -2.73 -41.97 -52.40
C GLN A 452 -3.78 -41.18 -51.62
N GLU A 453 -4.92 -40.85 -52.23
CA GLU A 453 -5.96 -40.08 -51.57
C GLU A 453 -6.73 -40.97 -50.60
N VAL A 454 -6.89 -40.51 -49.36
CA VAL A 454 -7.66 -41.18 -48.31
C VAL A 454 -8.83 -40.29 -47.93
N LYS A 455 -10.03 -40.87 -47.91
CA LYS A 455 -11.26 -40.22 -47.46
C LYS A 455 -12.01 -41.11 -46.49
N GLY A 456 -12.61 -40.53 -45.47
CA GLY A 456 -13.46 -41.24 -44.52
C GLY A 456 -14.58 -40.34 -44.02
N LYS A 457 -15.74 -40.92 -43.75
CA LYS A 457 -16.90 -40.22 -43.19
C LYS A 457 -17.63 -41.10 -42.19
N TRP A 458 -18.13 -40.49 -41.14
CA TRP A 458 -18.97 -41.14 -40.14
C TRP A 458 -19.80 -40.10 -39.38
N VAL A 459 -20.69 -40.57 -38.52
CA VAL A 459 -21.49 -39.73 -37.61
C VAL A 459 -21.06 -40.03 -36.18
N GLU A 460 -20.87 -39.00 -35.38
CA GLU A 460 -20.62 -39.11 -33.94
C GLU A 460 -21.75 -38.47 -33.15
N GLN A 461 -22.21 -39.17 -32.12
CA GLN A 461 -23.07 -38.59 -31.10
C GLN A 461 -22.22 -38.06 -29.94
N LEU A 462 -22.39 -36.78 -29.62
CA LEU A 462 -21.77 -36.14 -28.47
C LEU A 462 -22.85 -35.65 -27.50
N THR A 463 -22.82 -36.17 -26.28
CA THR A 463 -23.66 -35.69 -25.18
C THR A 463 -22.95 -34.54 -24.46
N MET A 464 -23.59 -33.38 -24.32
CA MET A 464 -23.03 -32.25 -23.58
C MET A 464 -23.90 -31.91 -22.36
N GLY A 465 -23.32 -32.06 -21.15
CA GLY A 465 -23.92 -31.60 -19.90
C GLY A 465 -25.00 -32.51 -19.27
N LEU A 466 -25.66 -31.99 -18.22
CA LEU A 466 -26.65 -32.68 -17.37
C LEU A 466 -28.04 -32.89 -18.01
N ARG A 467 -28.21 -32.58 -19.31
CA ARG A 467 -29.46 -32.82 -20.06
C ARG A 467 -29.21 -33.86 -21.16
N ASP A 468 -30.15 -34.80 -21.31
CA ASP A 468 -30.19 -35.90 -22.29
C ASP A 468 -30.28 -35.47 -23.77
N SER A 469 -29.76 -34.29 -24.14
CA SER A 469 -29.70 -33.87 -25.54
C SER A 469 -28.36 -34.26 -26.15
N SER A 470 -28.34 -35.35 -26.93
CA SER A 470 -27.21 -35.70 -27.81
C SER A 470 -27.24 -34.85 -29.07
N ILE A 471 -26.10 -34.27 -29.45
CA ILE A 471 -25.92 -33.62 -30.75
C ILE A 471 -25.21 -34.60 -31.68
N GLU A 472 -25.78 -34.82 -32.86
CA GLU A 472 -25.15 -35.58 -33.95
C GLU A 472 -24.23 -34.67 -34.76
N TYR A 473 -23.02 -35.16 -34.99
CA TYR A 473 -22.01 -34.50 -35.79
C TYR A 473 -21.62 -35.35 -36.99
N LYS A 474 -21.64 -34.74 -38.17
CA LYS A 474 -21.02 -35.29 -39.37
C LYS A 474 -19.53 -35.06 -39.30
N VAL A 475 -18.77 -36.14 -39.31
CA VAL A 475 -17.32 -36.13 -39.28
C VAL A 475 -16.77 -36.63 -40.60
N SER A 476 -15.70 -35.98 -41.07
CA SER A 476 -14.97 -36.41 -42.25
C SER A 476 -13.48 -36.21 -42.08
N ILE A 477 -12.71 -37.12 -42.67
CA ILE A 477 -11.27 -36.98 -42.85
C ILE A 477 -10.94 -37.06 -44.32
N SER A 478 -10.03 -36.22 -44.78
CA SER A 478 -9.48 -36.31 -46.14
C SER A 478 -8.02 -35.93 -46.16
N GLY A 479 -7.20 -36.67 -46.89
CA GLY A 479 -5.76 -36.43 -46.89
C GLY A 479 -5.00 -37.24 -47.93
N ILE A 480 -3.68 -37.04 -47.92
CA ILE A 480 -2.75 -37.72 -48.81
C ILE A 480 -1.90 -38.70 -48.00
N ARG A 481 -1.97 -39.97 -48.38
CA ARG A 481 -1.20 -41.06 -47.80
C ARG A 481 0.20 -41.11 -48.37
N ARG A 482 1.17 -41.30 -47.49
CA ARG A 482 2.54 -41.66 -47.82
C ARG A 482 3.00 -42.79 -46.93
N ASN A 483 3.28 -43.95 -47.51
CA ASN A 483 3.62 -45.18 -46.79
C ASN A 483 2.57 -45.51 -45.71
N ARG A 484 2.97 -45.61 -44.43
CA ARG A 484 2.08 -45.83 -43.28
C ARG A 484 1.61 -44.54 -42.62
N SER A 485 1.71 -43.39 -43.28
CA SER A 485 1.29 -42.10 -42.74
C SER A 485 0.27 -41.42 -43.64
N VAL A 486 -0.54 -40.52 -43.08
CA VAL A 486 -1.43 -39.64 -43.84
C VAL A 486 -1.35 -38.24 -43.26
N ALA A 487 -1.07 -37.25 -44.11
CA ALA A 487 -1.32 -35.85 -43.78
C ALA A 487 -2.77 -35.54 -44.18
N LEU A 488 -3.62 -35.21 -43.22
CA LEU A 488 -5.06 -35.11 -43.45
C LEU A 488 -5.68 -33.88 -42.79
N THR A 489 -6.87 -33.52 -43.23
CA THR A 489 -7.76 -32.56 -42.58
C THR A 489 -8.91 -33.32 -41.94
N TYR A 490 -9.12 -33.11 -40.66
CA TYR A 490 -10.30 -33.54 -39.93
C TYR A 490 -11.35 -32.42 -39.94
N ARG A 491 -12.59 -32.74 -40.29
CA ARG A 491 -13.71 -31.80 -40.22
C ARG A 491 -14.87 -32.40 -39.46
N ARG A 492 -15.44 -31.63 -38.54
CA ARG A 492 -16.64 -31.97 -37.78
C ARG A 492 -17.65 -30.84 -37.89
N ARG A 493 -18.90 -31.16 -38.23
CA ARG A 493 -20.01 -30.21 -38.34
C ARG A 493 -21.27 -30.78 -37.71
N PRO A 494 -22.09 -29.99 -37.00
CA PRO A 494 -23.37 -30.47 -36.48
C PRO A 494 -24.31 -30.83 -37.63
N GLU A 495 -25.14 -31.85 -37.43
CA GLU A 495 -26.09 -32.32 -38.44
C GLU A 495 -27.32 -31.40 -38.57
N SER A 496 -27.70 -30.72 -37.49
CA SER A 496 -28.79 -29.73 -37.46
C SER A 496 -28.27 -28.30 -37.44
N GLU A 497 -28.88 -27.40 -38.23
CA GLU A 497 -28.71 -25.94 -38.14
C GLU A 497 -29.29 -25.43 -36.80
N ARG A 498 -28.53 -25.52 -35.71
CA ARG A 498 -28.84 -24.81 -34.46
C ARG A 498 -28.09 -23.48 -34.45
N PRO A 499 -28.69 -22.40 -33.91
CA PRO A 499 -28.01 -21.12 -33.83
C PRO A 499 -26.71 -21.24 -33.02
N PRO A 500 -25.70 -20.39 -33.27
CA PRO A 500 -24.46 -20.39 -32.53
C PRO A 500 -24.74 -20.31 -31.03
N THR A 501 -23.93 -21.03 -30.25
CA THR A 501 -24.03 -20.97 -28.78
C THR A 501 -23.92 -19.52 -28.30
N LEU A 502 -24.53 -19.19 -27.15
CA LEU A 502 -24.49 -17.87 -26.50
C LEU A 502 -23.06 -17.28 -26.31
N LEU A 503 -22.02 -18.12 -26.48
CA LEU A 503 -20.61 -17.77 -26.38
C LEU A 503 -19.92 -17.54 -27.75
N GLY A 504 -20.66 -17.51 -28.87
CA GLY A 504 -20.13 -17.10 -30.18
C GLY A 504 -19.17 -18.07 -30.87
N GLY A 505 -18.94 -19.27 -30.32
CA GLY A 505 -18.09 -20.28 -30.93
C GLY A 505 -18.75 -21.02 -32.09
N SER A 506 -18.04 -21.18 -33.20
CA SER A 506 -18.45 -22.05 -34.32
C SER A 506 -18.52 -23.51 -33.86
N LEU A 507 -19.66 -24.17 -34.10
CA LEU A 507 -19.82 -25.62 -33.89
C LEU A 507 -19.11 -26.45 -34.98
N ASP A 508 -18.78 -25.80 -36.11
CA ASP A 508 -17.93 -26.34 -37.16
C ASP A 508 -16.47 -26.28 -36.74
N LYS A 509 -15.77 -27.42 -36.88
CA LYS A 509 -14.35 -27.58 -36.57
C LYS A 509 -13.62 -28.16 -37.78
N SER A 510 -12.48 -27.57 -38.15
CA SER A 510 -11.61 -28.06 -39.22
C SER A 510 -10.17 -27.96 -38.76
N VAL A 511 -9.49 -29.10 -38.62
CA VAL A 511 -8.14 -29.20 -38.03
C VAL A 511 -7.21 -29.96 -38.96
N LYS A 512 -6.02 -29.42 -39.23
CA LYS A 512 -4.96 -30.19 -39.91
C LYS A 512 -4.35 -31.19 -38.94
N CYS A 513 -4.14 -32.42 -39.42
CA CYS A 513 -3.68 -33.53 -38.61
C CYS A 513 -2.52 -34.26 -39.28
N TYR A 514 -1.62 -34.75 -38.43
CA TYR A 514 -0.73 -35.84 -38.77
C TYR A 514 -1.35 -37.16 -38.33
N SER A 515 -1.05 -38.23 -39.05
CA SER A 515 -1.54 -39.55 -38.68
C SER A 515 -0.67 -40.68 -39.19
N TYR A 516 -0.68 -41.79 -38.48
CA TYR A 516 0.08 -42.99 -38.85
C TYR A 516 -0.66 -44.27 -38.47
N PHE A 517 -0.40 -45.32 -39.24
CA PHE A 517 -0.88 -46.67 -38.97
C PHE A 517 0.15 -47.45 -38.15
N SER A 518 -0.32 -48.19 -37.15
CA SER A 518 0.51 -49.09 -36.34
C SER A 518 1.19 -50.17 -37.19
N LEU A 519 2.29 -50.75 -36.68
CA LEU A 519 3.06 -51.77 -37.41
C LEU A 519 2.25 -53.05 -37.68
N ASP A 520 1.39 -53.45 -36.75
CA ASP A 520 0.44 -54.57 -36.89
C ASP A 520 -0.77 -54.26 -37.77
N LYS A 521 -0.87 -53.00 -38.25
CA LYS A 521 -1.93 -52.48 -39.12
C LYS A 521 -3.33 -52.51 -38.50
N GLN A 522 -3.42 -52.63 -37.17
CA GLN A 522 -4.70 -52.70 -36.46
C GLN A 522 -5.20 -51.33 -36.00
N LEU A 523 -4.30 -50.36 -35.81
CA LEU A 523 -4.61 -49.02 -35.30
C LEU A 523 -4.20 -47.93 -36.30
N TRP A 524 -4.98 -46.85 -36.33
CA TRP A 524 -4.68 -45.63 -37.02
C TRP A 524 -4.78 -44.46 -36.05
N GLU A 525 -3.64 -43.90 -35.69
CA GLU A 525 -3.53 -42.76 -34.78
C GLU A 525 -3.52 -41.47 -35.58
N ILE A 526 -4.41 -40.55 -35.23
CA ILE A 526 -4.61 -39.24 -35.85
C ILE A 526 -4.49 -38.19 -34.75
N PHE A 527 -3.69 -37.16 -34.96
CA PHE A 527 -3.52 -36.08 -33.98
C PHE A 527 -3.33 -34.73 -34.68
N SER A 528 -3.79 -33.67 -34.02
CA SER A 528 -3.67 -32.29 -34.51
C SER A 528 -2.20 -31.94 -34.78
N SER A 529 -1.95 -31.25 -35.89
CA SER A 529 -0.68 -30.55 -36.14
C SER A 529 -0.68 -29.11 -35.62
N GLU A 530 -1.82 -28.64 -35.11
CA GLU A 530 -2.05 -27.27 -34.67
C GLU A 530 -2.00 -27.22 -33.13
N LEU A 531 -1.21 -26.28 -32.58
CA LEU A 531 -0.89 -26.23 -31.14
C LEU A 531 -2.11 -25.93 -30.27
N ASP A 532 -3.00 -25.07 -30.76
CA ASP A 532 -4.19 -24.60 -30.05
C ASP A 532 -5.37 -25.59 -30.16
N GLU A 533 -5.21 -26.67 -30.94
CA GLU A 533 -6.26 -27.63 -31.21
C GLU A 533 -5.96 -28.99 -30.57
N GLU A 534 -6.65 -29.28 -29.47
CA GLU A 534 -6.59 -30.60 -28.85
C GLU A 534 -7.48 -31.58 -29.63
N LEU A 535 -6.89 -32.24 -30.64
CA LEU A 535 -7.52 -33.35 -31.36
C LEU A 535 -6.59 -34.57 -31.35
N THR A 536 -7.10 -35.67 -30.81
CA THR A 536 -6.50 -37.01 -30.94
C THR A 536 -7.63 -37.99 -31.24
N LEU A 537 -7.45 -38.81 -32.26
CA LEU A 537 -8.41 -39.82 -32.68
C LEU A 537 -7.64 -41.11 -32.98
N THR A 538 -8.10 -42.21 -32.41
CA THR A 538 -7.62 -43.55 -32.76
C THR A 538 -8.75 -44.29 -33.46
N LEU A 539 -8.48 -44.79 -34.66
CA LEU A 539 -9.35 -45.74 -35.35
C LEU A 539 -8.75 -47.14 -35.25
N GLN A 540 -9.59 -48.15 -35.16
CA GLN A 540 -9.18 -49.55 -35.01
C GLN A 540 -9.89 -50.46 -36.02
N ARG A 541 -9.21 -51.51 -36.49
CA ARG A 541 -9.77 -52.47 -37.47
C ARG A 541 -10.90 -53.33 -36.90
N ASN A 542 -10.82 -53.67 -35.62
CA ASN A 542 -11.83 -54.49 -34.94
C ASN A 542 -12.78 -53.59 -34.14
N PRO A 543 -14.09 -53.90 -34.09
CA PRO A 543 -15.02 -53.15 -33.26
C PRO A 543 -14.62 -53.25 -31.78
N PRO A 544 -14.80 -52.18 -30.98
CA PRO A 544 -14.56 -52.25 -29.54
C PRO A 544 -15.46 -53.32 -28.92
N LYS A 545 -14.92 -54.06 -27.94
CA LYS A 545 -15.66 -55.10 -27.22
C LYS A 545 -16.71 -54.52 -26.29
#